data_AF-A0A7J8KJ45-F1
#
_entry.id   AF-A0A7J8KJ45-F1
#
_cell.length_a   1.000
_cell.length_b   1.000
_cell.length_c   1.000
_cell.angle_alpha   90.00
_cell.angle_beta   90.00
_cell.angle_gamma   90.00
#
_symmetry.space_group_name_H-M   'P 1'
#
loop_
_entity.id
_entity.type
_entity.pdbx_description
1 polymer ?
#
loop_
_entity_poly.entity_id
_entity_poly.type
_entity_poly.pdbx_seq_one_letter_code
_entity_poly.pdbx_strand_id
1 'polypeptide(L)'
;MATTRVFLEVRRRLQSALLILGEPKEAGLPMDISVMPSSLQVKTSEGCTEIGLPAEVRLIPSSCGGLQYVPGDGLHLRLQAQAGFSTKLISVFNQSSQAQDCYTFYCQSCGEVIIRDRKLLRVLPLPSDNWGTLVGEWCCHPDPFANKPLHPQENDCFTGDSFYLVNLRSDLLQPRLELAPVVTHHLSSENHFKLKPKTNTKVICKRCKVMLGETMSSETIKFYMTEIVIQPSERNFSIIPRSQFVQSIIAQCLVELSSARSTFRFSIQAMAFKLR
;
A
#
# COMPACT_ATOMS: atom_id res chain seq x y z
N MET A 1 15.21 27.78 5.57
CA MET A 1 16.04 27.67 4.35
C MET A 1 15.19 26.98 3.32
N ALA A 2 14.93 27.63 2.18
CA ALA A 2 13.94 27.17 1.22
C ALA A 2 14.62 26.36 0.11
N THR A 3 14.54 25.04 0.19
CA THR A 3 15.06 24.14 -0.85
C THR A 3 14.16 24.19 -2.09
N THR A 4 14.76 24.40 -3.26
CA THR A 4 14.08 24.23 -4.56
C THR A 4 13.50 22.82 -4.65
N ARG A 5 12.21 22.69 -4.93
CA ARG A 5 11.57 21.38 -5.06
C ARG A 5 11.97 20.76 -6.38
N VAL A 6 12.43 19.52 -6.36
CA VAL A 6 12.82 18.78 -7.55
C VAL A 6 11.98 17.51 -7.63
N PHE A 7 11.27 17.32 -8.73
CA PHE A 7 10.51 16.11 -9.02
C PHE A 7 10.99 15.49 -10.32
N LEU A 8 11.09 14.17 -10.35
CA LEU A 8 11.44 13.41 -11.55
C LEU A 8 10.40 12.32 -11.79
N GLU A 9 9.54 12.51 -12.78
CA GLU A 9 8.58 11.51 -13.22
C GLU A 9 9.25 10.60 -14.25
N VAL A 10 9.35 9.29 -14.00
CA VAL A 10 9.97 8.32 -14.92
C VAL A 10 8.93 7.40 -15.53
N ARG A 11 8.74 7.48 -16.85
CA ARG A 11 7.80 6.69 -17.64
C ARG A 11 8.50 5.51 -18.28
N ARG A 12 8.61 4.42 -17.53
CA ARG A 12 9.39 3.21 -17.89
C ARG A 12 9.11 2.68 -19.30
N ARG A 13 7.82 2.54 -19.69
CA ARG A 13 7.43 2.00 -21.01
C ARG A 13 7.84 2.89 -22.17
N LEU A 14 7.89 4.20 -21.95
CA LEU A 14 8.25 5.20 -22.96
C LEU A 14 9.75 5.53 -22.92
N GLN A 15 10.49 4.94 -21.98
CA GLN A 15 11.89 5.26 -21.70
C GLN A 15 12.14 6.78 -21.60
N SER A 16 11.19 7.48 -20.99
CA SER A 16 11.22 8.93 -20.85
C SER A 16 11.08 9.35 -19.40
N ALA A 17 11.56 10.55 -19.11
CA ALA A 17 11.39 11.22 -17.84
C ALA A 17 11.04 12.69 -18.04
N LEU A 18 10.31 13.22 -17.07
CA LEU A 18 9.98 14.63 -16.94
C LEU A 18 10.57 15.12 -15.62
N LEU A 19 11.58 15.98 -15.72
CA LEU A 19 12.15 16.71 -14.60
C LEU A 19 11.33 17.99 -14.40
N ILE A 20 10.84 18.20 -13.19
CA ILE A 20 10.09 19.39 -12.78
C ILE A 20 10.86 20.06 -11.65
N LEU A 21 11.22 21.31 -11.86
CA LEU A 21 11.85 22.16 -10.86
C LEU A 21 10.82 23.19 -10.41
N GLY A 22 10.37 23.03 -9.16
CA GLY A 22 9.36 23.89 -8.57
C GLY A 22 9.79 25.35 -8.57
N GLU A 23 8.82 26.25 -8.74
CA GLU A 23 9.09 27.70 -8.77
C GLU A 23 9.90 28.13 -7.53
N PRO A 24 11.07 28.77 -7.73
CA PRO A 24 11.76 29.42 -6.64
C PRO A 24 10.90 30.58 -6.13
N LYS A 25 10.88 30.76 -4.80
CA LYS A 25 10.16 31.91 -4.19
C LYS A 25 10.74 33.26 -4.61
N GLU A 26 11.99 33.29 -5.07
CA GLU A 26 12.67 34.47 -5.59
C GLU A 26 12.77 34.37 -7.11
N ALA A 27 11.84 35.05 -7.78
CA ALA A 27 11.77 35.08 -9.23
C ALA A 27 13.01 35.81 -9.80
N GLY A 28 13.69 35.18 -10.76
CA GLY A 28 14.71 35.83 -11.60
C GLY A 28 16.18 35.55 -11.26
N LEU A 29 16.48 34.70 -10.27
CA LEU A 29 17.87 34.28 -10.02
C LEU A 29 18.29 33.16 -11.00
N PRO A 30 19.50 33.25 -11.59
CA PRO A 30 20.00 32.21 -12.48
C PRO A 30 20.19 30.89 -11.70
N MET A 31 19.72 29.79 -12.30
CA MET A 31 19.89 28.44 -11.77
C MET A 31 20.58 27.58 -12.83
N ASP A 32 21.67 26.93 -12.44
CA ASP A 32 22.35 25.97 -13.31
C ASP A 32 21.98 24.55 -12.91
N ILE A 33 21.57 23.76 -13.90
CA ILE A 33 21.19 22.36 -13.68
C ILE A 33 22.14 21.48 -14.49
N SER A 34 22.84 20.58 -13.81
CA SER A 34 23.65 19.54 -14.46
C SER A 34 22.97 18.19 -14.31
N VAL A 35 22.63 17.58 -15.43
CA VAL A 35 21.98 16.26 -15.49
C VAL A 35 23.05 15.21 -15.75
N MET A 36 23.31 14.33 -14.79
CA MET A 36 24.22 13.19 -14.94
C MET A 36 23.42 11.89 -15.05
N PRO A 37 24.02 10.78 -15.53
CA PRO A 37 23.29 9.51 -15.66
C PRO A 37 22.69 9.00 -14.35
N SER A 38 23.33 9.25 -13.21
CA SER A 38 22.93 8.75 -11.89
C SER A 38 22.65 9.84 -10.85
N SER A 39 22.75 11.12 -11.21
CA SER A 39 22.48 12.23 -10.30
C SER A 39 22.01 13.48 -11.03
N LEU A 40 21.37 14.37 -10.28
CA LEU A 40 21.01 15.72 -10.71
C LEU A 40 21.71 16.70 -9.79
N GLN A 41 22.36 17.71 -10.35
CA GLN A 41 22.96 18.80 -9.59
C GLN A 41 22.22 20.09 -9.91
N VAL A 42 21.74 20.76 -8.87
CA VAL A 42 21.08 22.06 -8.97
C VAL A 42 21.94 23.08 -8.24
N LYS A 43 22.47 24.05 -8.99
CA LYS A 43 23.22 25.18 -8.45
C LYS A 43 22.34 26.41 -8.45
N THR A 44 22.27 27.04 -7.31
CA THR A 44 21.58 28.31 -7.07
C THR A 44 22.58 29.29 -6.46
N SER A 45 22.22 30.57 -6.37
CA SER A 45 23.01 31.58 -5.66
C SER A 45 23.27 31.21 -4.18
N GLU A 46 22.39 30.41 -3.58
CA GLU A 46 22.48 30.00 -2.17
C GLU A 46 23.32 28.74 -1.95
N GLY A 47 23.64 27.99 -3.01
CA GLY A 47 24.44 26.77 -2.91
C GLY A 47 24.16 25.73 -3.98
N CYS A 48 24.84 24.59 -3.84
CA CYS A 48 24.78 23.45 -4.76
C CYS A 48 24.12 22.25 -4.07
N THR A 49 23.04 21.73 -4.64
CA THR A 49 22.36 20.52 -4.18
C THR A 49 22.58 19.41 -5.18
N GLU A 50 23.11 18.27 -4.73
CA GLU A 50 23.19 17.05 -5.54
C GLU A 50 22.13 16.04 -5.07
N ILE A 51 21.43 15.45 -6.03
CA ILE A 51 20.36 14.48 -5.84
C ILE A 51 20.78 13.19 -6.54
N GLY A 52 21.09 12.16 -5.75
CA GLY A 52 21.35 10.81 -6.28
C GLY A 52 20.07 10.16 -6.77
N LEU A 53 20.12 9.54 -7.95
CA LEU A 53 19.03 8.73 -8.47
C LEU A 53 19.07 7.31 -7.88
N PRO A 54 17.93 6.63 -7.77
CA PRO A 54 17.91 5.20 -7.46
C PRO A 54 18.78 4.39 -8.43
N ALA A 55 19.37 3.29 -7.96
CA ALA A 55 20.28 2.47 -8.76
C ALA A 55 19.64 1.96 -10.08
N GLU A 56 18.33 1.80 -10.07
CA GLU A 56 17.53 1.31 -11.20
C GLU A 56 17.20 2.39 -12.23
N VAL A 57 17.42 3.68 -11.91
CA VAL A 57 17.14 4.80 -12.81
C VAL A 57 18.45 5.34 -13.37
N ARG A 58 18.51 5.44 -14.69
CA ARG A 58 19.59 6.06 -15.45
C ARG A 58 19.02 7.08 -16.41
N LEU A 59 19.44 8.32 -16.28
CA LEU A 59 19.09 9.38 -17.24
C LEU A 59 20.04 9.33 -18.44
N ILE A 60 19.57 9.82 -19.58
CA ILE A 60 20.39 10.03 -20.78
C ILE A 60 20.57 11.56 -20.95
N PRO A 61 21.64 12.17 -20.40
CA PRO A 61 21.79 13.62 -20.40
C PRO A 61 21.73 14.26 -21.79
N SER A 62 22.25 13.58 -22.81
CA SER A 62 22.26 14.05 -24.20
C SER A 62 20.86 14.18 -24.83
N SER A 63 19.82 13.65 -24.18
CA SER A 63 18.43 13.69 -24.67
C SER A 63 17.60 14.83 -24.08
N CYS A 64 18.22 15.72 -23.30
CA CYS A 64 17.52 16.87 -22.71
C CYS A 64 16.86 17.74 -23.77
N GLY A 65 15.57 18.00 -23.62
CA GLY A 65 14.78 18.80 -24.55
C GLY A 65 13.41 19.18 -24.00
N GLY A 66 12.63 19.91 -24.79
CA GLY A 66 11.28 20.32 -24.40
C GLY A 66 11.23 21.16 -23.13
N LEU A 67 12.23 22.04 -22.95
CA LEU A 67 12.27 22.97 -21.83
C LEU A 67 11.07 23.90 -21.89
N GLN A 68 10.26 23.91 -20.83
CA GLN A 68 9.04 24.70 -20.77
C GLN A 68 8.79 25.18 -19.35
N TYR A 69 8.36 26.42 -19.19
CA TYR A 69 7.85 26.92 -17.92
C TYR A 69 6.33 26.74 -17.86
N VAL A 70 5.84 26.17 -16.76
CA VAL A 70 4.43 25.95 -16.48
C VAL A 70 4.06 26.76 -15.23
N PRO A 71 3.24 27.83 -15.37
CA PRO A 71 2.85 28.66 -14.24
C PRO A 71 2.22 27.86 -13.10
N GLY A 72 2.71 28.05 -11.88
CA GLY A 72 2.23 27.37 -10.68
C GLY A 72 2.81 25.97 -10.45
N ASP A 73 3.54 25.41 -11.40
CA ASP A 73 4.24 24.12 -11.28
C ASP A 73 5.76 24.35 -11.26
N GLY A 74 6.29 24.97 -12.31
CA GLY A 74 7.69 25.38 -12.42
C GLY A 74 8.33 25.09 -13.78
N LEU A 75 9.64 24.81 -13.79
CA LEU A 75 10.41 24.54 -15.01
C LEU A 75 10.42 23.04 -15.33
N HIS A 76 9.94 22.69 -16.52
CA HIS A 76 9.79 21.33 -17.00
C HIS A 76 10.86 21.03 -18.05
N LEU A 77 11.55 19.91 -17.91
CA LEU A 77 12.54 19.42 -18.86
C LEU A 77 12.26 17.94 -19.17
N ARG A 78 12.24 17.60 -20.46
CA ARG A 78 12.08 16.20 -20.90
C ARG A 78 13.44 15.61 -21.22
N LEU A 79 13.57 14.33 -20.89
CA LEU A 79 14.77 13.56 -21.16
C LEU A 79 14.39 12.08 -21.29
N GLN A 80 15.24 11.29 -21.92
CA GLN A 80 15.14 9.84 -21.90
C GLN A 80 15.69 9.30 -20.57
N ALA A 81 15.06 8.23 -20.11
CA ALA A 81 15.45 7.54 -18.89
C ALA A 81 15.32 6.03 -19.10
N GLN A 82 16.39 5.31 -18.79
CA GLN A 82 16.37 3.87 -18.65
C GLN A 82 16.05 3.55 -17.19
N ALA A 83 14.92 2.89 -16.96
CA ALA A 83 14.51 2.44 -15.65
C ALA A 83 14.36 0.92 -15.65
N GLY A 84 15.24 0.24 -14.92
CA GLY A 84 15.16 -1.20 -14.70
C GLY A 84 13.99 -1.57 -13.78
N PHE A 85 13.56 -2.83 -13.84
CA PHE A 85 12.67 -3.38 -12.82
C PHE A 85 13.45 -3.52 -11.51
N SER A 86 13.14 -2.70 -10.51
CA SER A 86 13.42 -3.11 -9.13
C SER A 86 12.42 -4.20 -8.79
N THR A 87 12.88 -5.44 -8.67
CA THR A 87 12.09 -6.55 -8.11
C THR A 87 11.94 -6.43 -6.60
N LYS A 88 12.65 -5.48 -5.95
CA LYS A 88 12.36 -5.03 -4.58
C LYS A 88 11.14 -4.10 -4.54
N LEU A 89 10.08 -4.48 -5.24
CA LEU A 89 8.76 -4.01 -4.84
C LEU A 89 8.53 -4.62 -3.47
N ILE A 90 7.95 -3.86 -2.54
CA ILE A 90 7.43 -4.40 -1.29
C ILE A 90 6.17 -5.17 -1.68
N SER A 91 6.38 -6.26 -2.43
CA SER A 91 5.40 -7.28 -2.64
C SER A 91 5.26 -7.89 -1.26
N VAL A 92 4.17 -7.55 -0.58
CA VAL A 92 3.84 -8.12 0.73
C VAL A 92 3.78 -9.65 0.65
N PHE A 93 3.63 -10.19 -0.57
CA PHE A 93 4.00 -11.53 -0.96
C PHE A 93 5.14 -11.46 -1.98
N ASN A 94 6.40 -11.38 -1.54
CA ASN A 94 7.52 -11.62 -2.44
C ASN A 94 7.19 -12.88 -3.25
N GLN A 95 7.22 -12.79 -4.58
CA GLN A 95 7.00 -13.91 -5.48
C GLN A 95 8.05 -14.99 -5.17
N SER A 96 7.83 -15.83 -4.16
CA SER A 96 8.62 -17.03 -3.96
C SER A 96 7.99 -18.12 -4.79
N SER A 97 8.59 -18.32 -5.96
CA SER A 97 8.43 -19.52 -6.77
C SER A 97 9.22 -20.69 -6.15
N GLN A 98 9.14 -20.89 -4.84
CA GLN A 98 9.79 -22.00 -4.14
C GLN A 98 8.87 -22.54 -3.05
N ALA A 99 8.75 -23.86 -3.03
CA ALA A 99 7.87 -24.60 -2.15
C ALA A 99 8.21 -24.33 -0.66
N GLN A 100 7.16 -24.17 0.16
CA GLN A 100 7.18 -24.32 1.63
C GLN A 100 7.85 -23.22 2.48
N ASP A 101 7.84 -21.96 2.08
CA ASP A 101 8.16 -20.87 3.00
C ASP A 101 7.05 -20.67 4.06
N CYS A 102 7.40 -20.80 5.34
CA CYS A 102 6.54 -20.34 6.45
C CYS A 102 6.62 -18.82 6.56
N TYR A 103 5.49 -18.15 6.80
CA TYR A 103 5.39 -16.69 6.89
C TYR A 103 5.10 -16.23 8.32
N THR A 104 5.76 -15.15 8.74
CA THR A 104 5.48 -14.47 9.99
C THR A 104 4.84 -13.12 9.70
N PHE A 105 3.79 -12.82 10.47
CA PHE A 105 3.00 -11.60 10.40
C PHE A 105 3.46 -10.70 11.54
N TYR A 106 3.78 -9.45 11.22
CA TYR A 106 4.31 -8.47 12.17
C TYR A 106 3.42 -7.24 12.19
N CYS A 107 3.28 -6.63 13.35
CA CYS A 107 2.71 -5.29 13.46
C CYS A 107 3.65 -4.29 12.81
N GLN A 108 3.20 -3.56 11.81
CA GLN A 108 4.02 -2.58 11.10
C GLN A 108 4.52 -1.47 12.04
N SER A 109 3.71 -1.06 13.02
CA SER A 109 4.03 0.07 13.89
C SER A 109 5.14 -0.21 14.91
N CYS A 110 5.29 -1.46 15.39
CA CYS A 110 6.29 -1.77 16.40
C CYS A 110 7.17 -2.98 16.06
N GLY A 111 6.74 -3.86 15.15
CA GLY A 111 7.40 -5.12 14.81
C GLY A 111 6.95 -6.33 15.63
N GLU A 112 5.87 -6.20 16.42
CA GLU A 112 5.42 -7.31 17.26
C GLU A 112 4.92 -8.46 16.41
N VAL A 113 5.31 -9.70 16.75
CA VAL A 113 4.81 -10.88 16.04
C VAL A 113 3.34 -11.10 16.35
N ILE A 114 2.53 -11.14 15.30
CA ILE A 114 1.08 -11.38 15.33
C ILE A 114 0.78 -12.85 15.10
N ILE A 115 1.33 -13.43 14.02
CA ILE A 115 1.21 -14.85 13.67
C ILE A 115 2.62 -15.31 13.28
N ARG A 116 3.08 -16.45 13.82
CA ARG A 116 4.41 -16.99 13.56
C ARG A 116 4.34 -18.23 12.69
N ASP A 117 5.32 -18.40 11.80
CA ASP A 117 5.57 -19.60 11.02
C ASP A 117 4.34 -20.18 10.29
N ARG A 118 3.48 -19.30 9.78
CA ARG A 118 2.25 -19.67 9.09
C ARG A 118 2.55 -20.16 7.69
N LYS A 119 2.19 -21.41 7.39
CA LYS A 119 2.19 -21.89 6.00
C LYS A 119 1.05 -21.25 5.23
N LEU A 120 1.37 -20.65 4.09
CA LEU A 120 0.40 -20.09 3.16
C LEU A 120 0.44 -20.89 1.86
N LEU A 121 -0.45 -21.88 1.75
CA LEU A 121 -0.50 -22.78 0.59
C LEU A 121 -1.25 -22.16 -0.58
N ARG A 122 -2.20 -21.26 -0.31
CA ARG A 122 -2.93 -20.54 -1.34
C ARG A 122 -3.07 -19.08 -0.95
N VAL A 123 -2.52 -18.21 -1.79
CA VAL A 123 -2.75 -16.76 -1.73
C VAL A 123 -3.62 -16.38 -2.92
N LEU A 124 -4.87 -15.98 -2.66
CA LEU A 124 -5.86 -15.75 -3.72
C LEU A 124 -6.44 -14.34 -3.64
N PRO A 125 -6.47 -13.58 -4.74
CA PRO A 125 -7.19 -12.32 -4.77
C PRO A 125 -8.68 -12.55 -4.62
N LEU A 126 -9.31 -11.77 -3.75
CA LEU A 126 -10.77 -11.66 -3.73
C LEU A 126 -11.22 -10.86 -4.94
N PRO A 127 -12.45 -11.08 -5.42
CA PRO A 127 -13.13 -10.08 -6.24
C PRO A 127 -13.02 -8.72 -5.53
N SER A 128 -12.73 -7.64 -6.27
CA SER A 128 -12.60 -6.29 -5.69
C SER A 128 -13.75 -6.00 -4.72
N ASP A 129 -13.52 -5.24 -3.66
CA ASP A 129 -14.58 -4.96 -2.66
C ASP A 129 -15.83 -4.33 -3.29
N ASN A 130 -15.67 -3.66 -4.44
CA ASN A 130 -16.75 -3.05 -5.21
C ASN A 130 -17.51 -4.04 -6.10
N TRP A 131 -17.17 -5.33 -6.12
CA TRP A 131 -17.80 -6.33 -6.98
C TRP A 131 -19.30 -6.40 -6.74
N GLY A 132 -19.75 -6.44 -5.48
CA GLY A 132 -21.19 -6.47 -5.16
C GLY A 132 -21.94 -5.24 -5.67
N THR A 133 -21.31 -4.06 -5.64
CA THR A 133 -21.88 -2.81 -6.19
C THR A 133 -21.90 -2.84 -7.71
N LEU A 134 -20.84 -3.35 -8.34
CA LEU A 134 -20.74 -3.46 -9.80
C LEU A 134 -21.71 -4.50 -10.36
N VAL A 135 -21.95 -5.61 -9.66
CA VAL A 135 -22.89 -6.65 -10.09
C VAL A 135 -24.31 -6.12 -10.20
N GLY A 136 -24.74 -5.27 -9.26
CA GLY A 136 -26.07 -4.66 -9.30
C GLY A 136 -26.30 -3.71 -10.49
N GLU A 137 -25.22 -3.15 -11.03
CA GLU A 137 -25.27 -2.21 -12.16
C GLU A 137 -24.97 -2.87 -13.52
N TRP A 138 -24.16 -3.94 -13.55
CA TRP A 138 -23.57 -4.48 -14.79
C TRP A 138 -24.04 -5.90 -15.14
N CYS A 139 -24.56 -6.67 -14.19
CA CYS A 139 -24.88 -8.08 -14.43
C CYS A 139 -26.39 -8.32 -14.54
N CYS A 140 -26.78 -9.15 -15.52
CA CYS A 140 -28.17 -9.55 -15.73
C CYS A 140 -28.66 -10.62 -14.74
N HIS A 141 -27.82 -11.04 -13.79
CA HIS A 141 -28.17 -12.03 -12.77
C HIS A 141 -27.66 -11.58 -11.39
N PRO A 142 -28.31 -12.04 -10.31
CA PRO A 142 -27.85 -11.78 -8.95
C PRO A 142 -26.40 -12.21 -8.75
N ASP A 143 -25.70 -11.56 -7.82
CA ASP A 143 -24.33 -11.91 -7.47
C ASP A 143 -24.27 -13.38 -7.01
N PRO A 144 -23.54 -14.25 -7.75
CA PRO A 144 -23.43 -15.65 -7.39
C PRO A 144 -22.73 -15.87 -6.05
N PHE A 145 -22.07 -14.84 -5.50
CA PHE A 145 -21.38 -14.85 -4.21
C PHE A 145 -22.13 -14.13 -3.09
N ALA A 146 -23.28 -13.49 -3.35
CA ALA A 146 -24.03 -12.67 -2.38
C ALA A 146 -24.32 -13.36 -1.04
N ASN A 147 -24.47 -14.69 -1.07
CA ASN A 147 -24.85 -15.51 0.08
C ASN A 147 -23.76 -16.48 0.56
N LYS A 148 -22.55 -16.40 -0.02
CA LYS A 148 -21.45 -17.30 0.33
C LYS A 148 -20.29 -16.48 0.88
N PRO A 149 -20.16 -16.36 2.21
CA PRO A 149 -19.01 -15.67 2.77
C PRO A 149 -17.73 -16.43 2.40
N LEU A 150 -16.82 -15.75 1.72
CA LEU A 150 -15.53 -16.31 1.30
C LEU A 150 -14.62 -16.39 2.52
N HIS A 151 -14.68 -17.53 3.22
CA HIS A 151 -13.82 -17.80 4.37
C HIS A 151 -12.54 -18.53 3.93
N PRO A 152 -11.35 -18.02 4.28
CA PRO A 152 -10.11 -18.75 4.06
C PRO A 152 -10.13 -20.07 4.84
N GLN A 153 -9.62 -21.14 4.23
CA GLN A 153 -9.20 -22.32 4.97
C GLN A 153 -7.93 -22.03 5.77
N GLU A 154 -7.49 -22.97 6.58
CA GLU A 154 -6.36 -22.79 7.50
C GLU A 154 -5.13 -22.16 6.82
N ASN A 155 -4.65 -22.75 5.74
CA ASN A 155 -3.44 -22.27 5.05
C ASN A 155 -3.74 -21.32 3.88
N ASP A 156 -4.94 -20.74 3.85
CA ASP A 156 -5.30 -19.75 2.84
C ASP A 156 -5.07 -18.32 3.35
N CYS A 157 -4.63 -17.46 2.44
CA CYS A 157 -4.68 -16.01 2.61
C CYS A 157 -5.41 -15.41 1.42
N PHE A 158 -6.56 -14.76 1.66
CA PHE A 158 -7.24 -14.03 0.60
C PHE A 158 -6.83 -12.56 0.61
N THR A 159 -6.52 -12.00 -0.55
CA THR A 159 -6.09 -10.61 -0.74
C THR A 159 -7.22 -9.76 -1.28
N GLY A 160 -7.74 -8.83 -0.47
CA GLY A 160 -8.62 -7.75 -0.92
C GLY A 160 -7.82 -6.52 -1.37
N ASP A 161 -8.51 -5.44 -1.71
CA ASP A 161 -7.89 -4.20 -2.22
C ASP A 161 -7.07 -3.47 -1.13
N SER A 162 -7.42 -3.67 0.14
CA SER A 162 -6.82 -2.98 1.29
C SER A 162 -6.58 -3.87 2.51
N PHE A 163 -6.84 -5.18 2.40
CA PHE A 163 -6.74 -6.11 3.52
C PHE A 163 -6.37 -7.53 3.10
N TYR A 164 -5.95 -8.31 4.10
CA TYR A 164 -5.78 -9.76 4.02
C TYR A 164 -6.86 -10.45 4.87
N LEU A 165 -7.50 -11.50 4.35
CA LEU A 165 -8.28 -12.45 5.15
C LEU A 165 -7.47 -13.70 5.39
N VAL A 166 -7.31 -14.05 6.66
CA VAL A 166 -6.65 -15.29 7.06
C VAL A 166 -7.52 -16.05 8.04
N ASN A 167 -7.37 -17.37 8.02
CA ASN A 167 -7.98 -18.23 9.01
C ASN A 167 -7.08 -18.28 10.26
N LEU A 168 -7.67 -18.18 11.45
CA LEU A 168 -7.01 -18.29 12.74
C LEU A 168 -7.69 -19.38 13.60
N ARG A 169 -7.72 -20.62 13.12
CA ARG A 169 -8.05 -21.77 13.98
C ARG A 169 -7.07 -21.83 15.17
N SER A 170 -7.64 -22.18 16.32
CA SER A 170 -7.20 -21.93 17.71
C SER A 170 -5.82 -22.44 18.17
N ASP A 171 -4.94 -22.90 17.29
CA ASP A 171 -3.71 -23.59 17.70
C ASP A 171 -2.54 -22.65 18.04
N LEU A 172 -2.76 -21.32 18.07
CA LEU A 172 -1.72 -20.33 18.39
C LEU A 172 -2.17 -19.19 19.32
N LEU A 173 -3.39 -19.25 19.87
CA LEU A 173 -3.89 -18.25 20.81
C LEU A 173 -3.95 -18.81 22.24
N GLN A 174 -2.89 -18.57 23.02
CA GLN A 174 -3.06 -18.24 24.44
C GLN A 174 -2.06 -17.16 24.90
N PRO A 175 -2.47 -16.18 25.75
CA PRO A 175 -3.83 -15.76 26.11
C PRO A 175 -4.16 -14.31 25.69
N ARG A 176 -5.43 -14.11 25.31
CA ARG A 176 -6.19 -12.85 25.20
C ARG A 176 -5.62 -11.75 24.29
N LEU A 177 -6.11 -11.71 23.05
CA LEU A 177 -6.60 -10.43 22.53
C LEU A 177 -7.73 -9.99 23.48
N GLU A 178 -7.58 -8.85 24.14
CA GLU A 178 -8.60 -8.29 25.02
C GLU A 178 -9.84 -7.91 24.18
N LEU A 179 -10.80 -8.83 24.13
CA LEU A 179 -12.15 -8.60 23.62
C LEU A 179 -12.90 -7.81 24.69
N ALA A 180 -13.00 -6.49 24.54
CA ALA A 180 -13.84 -5.67 25.42
C ALA A 180 -15.33 -5.90 25.10
N PRO A 181 -16.15 -6.41 26.04
CA PRO A 181 -17.59 -6.58 25.81
C PRO A 181 -18.33 -5.30 26.22
N VAL A 182 -19.18 -4.78 25.33
CA VAL A 182 -20.21 -3.80 25.70
C VAL A 182 -21.46 -4.56 26.10
N VAL A 183 -21.83 -4.48 27.37
CA VAL A 183 -23.06 -5.07 27.92
C VAL A 183 -24.22 -4.12 27.62
N THR A 184 -25.30 -4.63 27.03
CA THR A 184 -26.64 -4.04 27.21
C THR A 184 -27.72 -5.12 27.19
N HIS A 185 -28.64 -4.99 28.13
CA HIS A 185 -29.61 -5.97 28.61
C HIS A 185 -30.70 -6.34 27.57
N HIS A 186 -31.23 -7.55 27.76
CA HIS A 186 -32.38 -8.13 27.05
C HIS A 186 -33.66 -7.31 27.19
N LEU A 187 -34.45 -7.22 26.11
CA LEU A 187 -35.92 -7.31 26.11
C LEU A 187 -36.40 -7.86 24.74
N SER A 188 -37.43 -8.69 24.79
CA SER A 188 -37.98 -9.55 23.74
C SER A 188 -38.82 -8.83 22.67
N SER A 189 -38.82 -9.37 21.44
CA SER A 189 -39.98 -9.65 20.56
C SER A 189 -39.89 -9.18 19.09
N GLU A 190 -40.10 -10.18 18.20
CA GLU A 190 -40.67 -10.21 16.85
C GLU A 190 -40.06 -9.50 15.61
N ASN A 191 -39.71 -10.36 14.64
CA ASN A 191 -39.81 -10.27 13.18
C ASN A 191 -39.79 -8.89 12.49
N HIS A 192 -38.59 -8.48 12.05
CA HIS A 192 -38.37 -7.79 10.77
C HIS A 192 -36.90 -8.02 10.36
N PHE A 193 -36.63 -8.11 9.05
CA PHE A 193 -35.28 -8.21 8.46
C PHE A 193 -34.34 -7.11 9.01
N LYS A 194 -33.72 -7.37 10.16
CA LYS A 194 -32.58 -6.61 10.69
C LYS A 194 -31.36 -7.44 10.36
N LEU A 195 -30.58 -7.00 9.38
CA LEU A 195 -29.15 -7.26 9.36
C LEU A 195 -28.64 -6.85 10.74
N LYS A 196 -28.50 -7.81 11.65
CA LYS A 196 -27.83 -7.58 12.93
C LYS A 196 -26.46 -7.01 12.56
N PRO A 197 -26.04 -5.85 13.10
CA PRO A 197 -24.69 -5.40 12.90
C PRO A 197 -23.80 -6.49 13.46
N LYS A 198 -23.12 -7.21 12.56
CA LYS A 198 -22.13 -8.21 12.93
C LYS A 198 -21.13 -7.43 13.77
N THR A 199 -21.06 -7.74 15.07
CA THR A 199 -20.12 -7.12 16.00
C THR A 199 -18.71 -7.52 15.57
N ASN A 200 -18.14 -6.78 14.62
CA ASN A 200 -16.77 -6.94 14.18
C ASN A 200 -15.88 -6.49 15.32
N THR A 201 -15.33 -7.45 16.07
CA THR A 201 -14.44 -7.12 17.16
C THR A 201 -13.10 -6.66 16.59
N LYS A 202 -12.55 -5.58 17.14
CA LYS A 202 -11.28 -4.99 16.69
C LYS A 202 -10.12 -5.93 16.99
N VAL A 203 -9.21 -6.11 16.05
CA VAL A 203 -7.93 -6.79 16.25
C VAL A 203 -6.88 -5.74 16.55
N ILE A 204 -6.22 -5.83 17.71
CA ILE A 204 -5.25 -4.85 18.22
C ILE A 204 -3.89 -5.49 18.46
N CYS A 205 -2.82 -4.73 18.22
CA CYS A 205 -1.47 -5.15 18.55
C CYS A 205 -1.32 -5.28 20.06
N LYS A 206 -0.85 -6.44 20.54
CA LYS A 206 -0.63 -6.66 21.97
C LYS A 206 0.40 -5.71 22.61
N ARG A 207 1.39 -5.24 21.84
CA ARG A 207 2.46 -4.37 22.34
C ARG A 207 2.11 -2.88 22.25
N CYS A 208 1.84 -2.36 21.04
CA CYS A 208 1.60 -0.92 20.84
C CYS A 208 0.11 -0.53 20.83
N LYS A 209 -0.80 -1.48 20.99
CA LYS A 209 -2.27 -1.28 21.05
C LYS A 209 -2.92 -0.65 19.81
N VAL A 210 -2.15 -0.45 18.72
CA VAL A 210 -2.68 -0.02 17.41
C VAL A 210 -3.64 -1.07 16.85
N MET A 211 -4.72 -0.61 16.22
CA MET A 211 -5.66 -1.47 15.49
C MET A 211 -4.99 -2.05 14.25
N LEU A 212 -5.00 -3.37 14.13
CA LEU A 212 -4.43 -4.12 13.01
C LEU A 212 -5.49 -4.59 12.02
N GLY A 213 -6.75 -4.66 12.45
CA GLY A 213 -7.81 -5.28 11.67
C GLY A 213 -9.10 -5.55 12.45
N GLU A 214 -9.90 -6.49 11.95
CA GLU A 214 -11.23 -6.84 12.44
C GLU A 214 -11.46 -8.36 12.41
N THR A 215 -12.20 -8.88 13.39
CA THR A 215 -12.67 -10.26 13.41
C THR A 215 -13.97 -10.37 12.61
N MET A 216 -13.97 -11.18 11.54
CA MET A 216 -15.12 -11.36 10.63
C MET A 216 -16.01 -12.55 11.01
N SER A 217 -15.41 -13.55 11.67
CA SER A 217 -16.03 -14.74 12.25
C SER A 217 -15.12 -15.32 13.35
N SER A 218 -15.54 -16.39 14.02
CA SER A 218 -14.73 -17.07 15.06
C SER A 218 -13.35 -17.52 14.57
N GLU A 219 -13.20 -17.80 13.27
CA GLU A 219 -11.98 -18.32 12.67
C GLU A 219 -11.39 -17.40 11.60
N THR A 220 -12.02 -16.28 11.26
CA THR A 220 -11.54 -15.40 10.17
C THR A 220 -11.20 -14.01 10.68
N ILE A 221 -9.97 -13.59 10.40
CA ILE A 221 -9.48 -12.24 10.69
C ILE A 221 -9.20 -11.49 9.40
N LYS A 222 -9.62 -10.24 9.37
CA LYS A 222 -9.30 -9.23 8.36
C LYS A 222 -8.19 -8.34 8.88
N PHE A 223 -6.98 -8.45 8.34
CA PHE A 223 -5.87 -7.53 8.64
C PHE A 223 -5.78 -6.43 7.60
N TYR A 224 -5.60 -5.18 8.03
CA TYR A 224 -5.38 -4.08 7.11
C TYR A 224 -3.95 -4.08 6.58
N MET A 225 -3.79 -3.97 5.26
CA MET A 225 -2.50 -4.04 4.58
C MET A 225 -1.50 -3.00 5.09
N THR A 226 -1.98 -1.83 5.49
CA THR A 226 -1.16 -0.73 6.02
C THR A 226 -0.71 -0.93 7.46
N GLU A 227 -1.27 -1.92 8.19
CA GLU A 227 -1.02 -2.12 9.61
C GLU A 227 -0.15 -3.32 9.92
N ILE A 228 0.03 -4.22 8.94
CA ILE A 228 0.82 -5.44 9.11
C ILE A 228 1.87 -5.59 8.02
N VAL A 229 2.92 -6.35 8.34
CA VAL A 229 3.96 -6.79 7.42
C VAL A 229 3.96 -8.32 7.42
N ILE A 230 3.94 -8.93 6.25
CA ILE A 230 4.05 -10.40 6.08
C ILE A 230 5.43 -10.67 5.47
N GLN A 231 6.23 -11.54 6.10
CA GLN A 231 7.57 -11.90 5.63
C GLN A 231 7.81 -13.41 5.75
N PRO A 232 8.65 -14.00 4.89
CA PRO A 232 9.19 -15.34 5.14
C PRO A 232 9.93 -15.38 6.48
N SER A 233 9.70 -16.43 7.27
CA SER A 233 10.08 -16.47 8.70
C SER A 233 11.60 -16.54 8.94
N GLU A 234 12.36 -16.97 7.94
CA GLU A 234 13.83 -17.01 8.00
C GLU A 234 14.49 -15.66 7.66
N ARG A 235 13.71 -14.66 7.20
CA ARG A 235 14.25 -13.38 6.75
C ARG A 235 14.12 -12.32 7.82
N ASN A 236 15.26 -11.79 8.27
CA ASN A 236 15.30 -10.57 9.06
C ASN A 236 14.89 -9.38 8.19
N PHE A 237 14.07 -8.48 8.74
CA PHE A 237 13.73 -7.22 8.10
C PHE A 237 13.86 -6.07 9.09
N SER A 238 14.23 -4.90 8.59
CA SER A 238 14.15 -3.66 9.34
C SER A 238 12.75 -3.08 9.20
N ILE A 239 12.18 -2.68 10.33
CA ILE A 239 10.90 -1.97 10.34
C ILE A 239 11.19 -0.55 9.85
N ILE A 240 10.61 -0.20 8.70
CA ILE A 240 10.65 1.17 8.20
C ILE A 240 9.60 2.03 8.91
N PRO A 241 9.80 3.36 8.99
CA PRO A 241 8.80 4.27 9.55
C PRO A 241 7.43 4.09 8.88
N ARG A 242 6.37 4.21 9.67
CA ARG A 242 4.99 4.04 9.22
C ARG A 242 4.61 4.90 8.02
N SER A 243 5.02 6.16 8.01
CA SER A 243 4.78 7.06 6.87
C SER A 243 5.39 6.52 5.58
N GLN A 244 6.63 6.06 5.64
CA GLN A 244 7.34 5.48 4.50
C GLN A 244 6.68 4.16 4.05
N PHE A 245 6.25 3.32 5.00
CA PHE A 245 5.54 2.09 4.68
C PHE A 245 4.23 2.36 3.95
N VAL A 246 3.37 3.22 4.50
CA VAL A 246 2.09 3.56 3.87
C VAL A 246 2.29 4.19 2.49
N GLN A 247 3.26 5.10 2.36
CA GLN A 247 3.64 5.68 1.06
C GLN A 247 4.03 4.60 0.07
N SER A 248 4.82 3.61 0.48
CA SER A 248 5.25 2.52 -0.40
C SER A 248 4.09 1.64 -0.86
N ILE A 249 3.14 1.30 0.02
CA ILE A 249 1.95 0.52 -0.32
C ILE A 249 1.06 1.31 -1.29
N ILE A 250 0.81 2.59 -1.03
CA ILE A 250 -0.01 3.43 -1.93
C ILE A 250 0.68 3.58 -3.30
N ALA A 251 1.98 3.87 -3.31
CA ALA A 251 2.73 3.98 -4.55
C ALA A 251 2.69 2.67 -5.36
N GLN A 252 2.77 1.52 -4.70
CA GLN A 252 2.64 0.21 -5.33
C GLN A 252 1.28 0.07 -6.03
N CYS A 253 0.18 0.32 -5.31
CA CYS A 253 -1.17 0.25 -5.88
C CYS A 253 -1.33 1.18 -7.09
N LEU A 254 -0.79 2.40 -7.03
CA LEU A 254 -0.84 3.35 -8.14
C LEU A 254 -0.01 2.88 -9.36
N VAL A 255 1.17 2.30 -9.14
CA VAL A 255 1.99 1.71 -10.20
C VAL A 255 1.26 0.54 -10.86
N GLU A 256 0.64 -0.34 -10.08
CA GLU A 256 -0.13 -1.47 -10.61
C GLU A 256 -1.30 -0.99 -11.47
N LEU A 257 -2.12 -0.06 -10.96
CA LEU A 257 -3.25 0.52 -11.68
C LEU A 257 -2.82 1.22 -12.98
N SER A 258 -1.78 2.06 -12.92
CA SER A 258 -1.27 2.80 -14.08
C SER A 258 -0.62 1.89 -15.13
N SER A 259 -0.05 0.77 -14.71
CA SER A 259 0.52 -0.21 -15.63
C SER A 259 -0.55 -1.02 -16.37
N ALA A 260 -1.69 -1.27 -15.71
CA ALA A 260 -2.77 -2.08 -16.27
C ALA A 260 -3.73 -1.27 -17.14
N ARG A 261 -3.84 0.05 -16.96
CA ARG A 261 -4.84 0.90 -17.62
C ARG A 261 -4.21 2.15 -18.21
N SER A 262 -4.56 2.48 -19.46
CA SER A 262 -4.13 3.72 -20.13
C SER A 262 -4.71 4.97 -19.50
N THR A 263 -5.89 4.86 -18.88
CA THR A 263 -6.57 5.95 -18.17
C THR A 263 -7.08 5.41 -16.84
N PHE A 264 -6.73 6.07 -15.75
CA PHE A 264 -7.19 5.69 -14.42
C PHE A 264 -7.47 6.93 -13.58
N ARG A 265 -8.46 6.82 -12.70
CA ARG A 265 -8.75 7.80 -11.66
C ARG A 265 -8.71 7.07 -10.32
N PHE A 266 -8.15 7.71 -9.31
CA PHE A 266 -8.10 7.15 -7.96
C PHE A 266 -8.51 8.23 -6.96
N SER A 267 -9.06 7.79 -5.83
CA SER A 267 -9.32 8.64 -4.67
C SER A 267 -8.74 7.96 -3.44
N ILE A 268 -7.91 8.66 -2.69
CA ILE A 268 -7.42 8.16 -1.40
C ILE A 268 -8.37 8.66 -0.32
N GLN A 269 -9.02 7.73 0.37
CA GLN A 269 -9.92 8.04 1.48
C GLN A 269 -9.30 7.50 2.76
N ALA A 270 -9.12 8.38 3.75
CA ALA A 270 -8.76 7.95 5.09
C ALA A 270 -10.04 7.50 5.81
N MET A 271 -10.09 6.24 6.25
CA MET A 271 -11.07 5.81 7.23
C MET A 271 -10.68 6.46 8.57
N ALA A 272 -11.34 7.55 8.93
CA ALA A 272 -11.16 8.17 10.24
C ALA A 272 -11.77 7.25 11.31
N PHE A 273 -10.98 6.33 11.84
CA PHE A 273 -11.35 5.58 13.02
C PHE A 273 -11.26 6.53 14.23
N LYS A 274 -12.41 7.00 14.71
CA LYS A 274 -12.48 7.72 15.99
C LYS A 274 -11.89 6.82 17.08
N LEU A 275 -10.71 7.18 17.57
CA LEU A 275 -10.23 6.77 18.88
C LEU A 275 -11.18 7.42 19.89
N ARG A 276 -12.02 6.59 20.51
CA ARG A 276 -12.61 6.88 21.82
C ARG A 276 -11.93 5.97 22.81
#